data_AF-A0A0Q7THK3-F1
#
_entry.id   AF-A0A0Q7THK3-F1
#
_cell.length_a   1.000
_cell.length_b   1.000
_cell.length_c   1.000
_cell.angle_alpha   90.00
_cell.angle_beta   90.00
_cell.angle_gamma   90.00
#
_symmetry.space_group_name_H-M   'P 1'
#
loop_
_entity.id
_entity.type
_entity.pdbx_description
1 polymer ?
#
loop_
_entity_poly.entity_id
_entity_poly.type
_entity_poly.pdbx_seq_one_letter_code
_entity_poly.pdbx_strand_id
1 'polypeptide(L)'
;MIPVEIKPVALPQSLDVPGARDFRDYAEIVGVVTNEQTGGGAPLSTADELLAELQDEHDALRTALLARSGTRAVGAAHIAAPRGGLHADVAVYVPRRSAGLEGLLIAAAEDQARRYGRVRVRAVTLHRSDLGGDAIVAVGGEGAVPRDPQARAHAEAGYALRGVLHHDAGDGLADTGGTDYLTAAWLRTLTV
;
A
#
# COMPACT_ATOMS: atom_id res chain seq x y z
N MET A 1 9.26 23.79 -5.20
CA MET A 1 8.63 22.49 -4.95
C MET A 1 7.65 22.67 -3.81
N ILE A 2 6.37 22.32 -3.98
CA ILE A 2 5.40 22.42 -2.87
C ILE A 2 5.71 21.28 -1.90
N PRO A 3 5.89 21.55 -0.59
CA PRO A 3 6.19 20.52 0.38
C PRO A 3 5.07 19.48 0.44
N VAL A 4 5.43 18.23 0.70
CA VAL A 4 4.47 17.14 0.91
C VAL A 4 4.20 17.01 2.40
N GLU A 5 2.93 17.01 2.76
CA GLU A 5 2.44 16.76 4.11
C GLU A 5 1.77 15.39 4.17
N ILE A 6 2.09 14.59 5.19
CA ILE A 6 1.50 13.26 5.40
C ILE A 6 0.74 13.30 6.72
N LYS A 7 -0.57 12.99 6.67
CA LYS A 7 -1.46 13.04 7.84
C LYS A 7 -2.37 11.80 7.91
N PRO A 8 -2.76 11.37 9.13
CA PRO A 8 -3.87 10.43 9.29
C PRO A 8 -5.17 10.97 8.67
N VAL A 9 -5.91 10.09 8.02
CA VAL A 9 -7.23 10.38 7.46
C VAL A 9 -8.27 10.19 8.55
N ALA A 10 -9.10 11.21 8.78
CA ALA A 10 -10.28 11.07 9.63
C ALA A 10 -11.31 10.18 8.93
N LEU A 11 -11.76 9.13 9.62
CA LEU A 11 -12.76 8.20 9.07
C LEU A 11 -14.16 8.82 9.23
N PRO A 12 -14.86 9.16 8.13
CA PRO A 12 -16.22 9.69 8.21
C PRO A 12 -17.20 8.59 8.62
N GLN A 13 -18.39 8.95 9.09
CA GLN A 13 -19.46 7.96 9.36
C GLN A 13 -20.00 7.31 8.08
N SER A 14 -20.01 8.05 6.97
CA SER A 14 -20.38 7.56 5.65
C SER A 14 -19.70 8.41 4.57
N LEU A 15 -19.76 7.95 3.32
CA LEU A 15 -19.17 8.68 2.20
C LEU A 15 -19.98 9.90 1.74
N ASP A 16 -21.17 10.18 2.29
CA ASP A 16 -22.02 11.29 1.83
C ASP A 16 -21.86 12.57 2.67
N VAL A 17 -21.13 12.51 3.78
CA VAL A 17 -20.98 13.67 4.67
C VAL A 17 -19.97 14.69 4.11
N PRO A 18 -20.11 15.99 4.44
CA PRO A 18 -19.17 17.02 4.00
C PRO A 18 -17.70 16.78 4.43
N GLY A 19 -17.49 16.09 5.55
CA GLY A 19 -16.15 15.77 6.08
C GLY A 19 -15.43 14.59 5.41
N ALA A 20 -16.07 13.89 4.46
CA ALA A 20 -15.51 12.67 3.88
C ALA A 20 -14.43 12.92 2.80
N ARG A 21 -14.08 14.17 2.50
CA ARG A 21 -13.17 14.51 1.38
C ARG A 21 -11.83 13.78 1.47
N ASP A 22 -11.15 13.83 2.60
CA ASP A 22 -9.82 13.19 2.74
C ASP A 22 -9.90 11.68 2.57
N PHE A 23 -11.00 11.08 3.02
CA PHE A 23 -11.24 9.66 2.83
C PHE A 23 -11.52 9.31 1.36
N ARG A 24 -12.33 10.10 0.67
CA ARG A 24 -12.58 9.92 -0.78
C ARG A 24 -11.29 10.04 -1.58
N ASP A 25 -10.46 11.04 -1.27
CA ASP A 25 -9.15 11.22 -1.91
C ASP A 25 -8.20 10.04 -1.61
N TYR A 26 -8.22 9.50 -0.39
CA TYR A 26 -7.48 8.30 -0.02
C TYR A 26 -7.93 7.09 -0.85
N ALA A 27 -9.25 6.82 -0.90
CA ALA A 27 -9.80 5.69 -1.64
C ALA A 27 -9.53 5.81 -3.16
N GLU A 28 -9.58 7.03 -3.71
CA GLU A 28 -9.21 7.29 -5.10
C GLU A 28 -7.74 6.94 -5.37
N ILE A 29 -6.81 7.35 -4.49
CA ILE A 29 -5.39 7.02 -4.63
C ILE A 29 -5.17 5.50 -4.58
N VAL A 30 -5.79 4.80 -3.64
CA VAL A 30 -5.71 3.33 -3.52
C VAL A 30 -6.20 2.67 -4.81
N GLY A 31 -7.37 3.09 -5.31
CA GLY A 31 -7.93 2.56 -6.56
C GLY A 31 -7.04 2.82 -7.78
N VAL A 32 -6.55 4.05 -7.95
CA VAL A 32 -5.65 4.43 -9.05
C VAL A 32 -4.38 3.58 -9.05
N VAL A 33 -3.71 3.46 -7.90
CA VAL A 33 -2.44 2.74 -7.81
C VAL A 33 -2.64 1.25 -8.02
N THR A 34 -3.68 0.68 -7.43
CA THR A 34 -4.02 -0.74 -7.62
C THR A 34 -4.23 -1.03 -9.11
N ASN A 35 -5.02 -0.20 -9.79
CA ASN A 35 -5.26 -0.34 -11.23
C ASN A 35 -3.98 -0.17 -12.07
N GLU A 36 -3.11 0.77 -11.71
CA GLU A 36 -1.80 0.96 -12.36
C GLU A 36 -0.86 -0.26 -12.20
N GLN A 37 -1.03 -1.03 -11.12
CA GLN A 37 -0.18 -2.17 -10.76
C GLN A 37 -0.72 -3.52 -11.25
N THR A 38 -2.04 -3.68 -11.32
CA THR A 38 -2.70 -4.88 -11.87
C THR A 38 -2.91 -4.80 -13.38
N GLY A 39 -2.67 -3.64 -13.99
CA GLY A 39 -2.74 -3.46 -15.44
C GLY A 39 -4.15 -3.30 -16.00
N GLY A 40 -5.11 -2.83 -15.18
CA GLY A 40 -6.50 -2.64 -15.60
C GLY A 40 -7.49 -3.47 -14.77
N GLY A 41 -8.63 -2.90 -14.43
CA GLY A 41 -9.74 -3.61 -13.77
C GLY A 41 -10.60 -2.71 -12.88
N ALA A 42 -11.65 -3.30 -12.31
CA ALA A 42 -12.32 -2.69 -11.16
C ALA A 42 -11.34 -2.63 -9.98
N PRO A 43 -11.43 -1.62 -9.10
CA PRO A 43 -10.60 -1.59 -7.91
C PRO A 43 -10.84 -2.86 -7.08
N LEU A 44 -9.80 -3.39 -6.43
CA LEU A 44 -9.91 -4.56 -5.55
C LEU A 44 -10.88 -4.33 -4.38
N SER A 45 -11.13 -3.07 -4.03
CA SER A 45 -12.10 -2.67 -3.03
C SER A 45 -12.72 -1.32 -3.39
N THR A 46 -14.02 -1.20 -3.17
CA THR A 46 -14.76 0.06 -3.27
C THR A 46 -14.43 0.98 -2.09
N ALA A 47 -14.77 2.27 -2.21
CA ALA A 47 -14.57 3.22 -1.13
C ALA A 47 -15.39 2.85 0.13
N ASP A 48 -16.60 2.31 -0.03
CA ASP A 48 -17.44 1.86 1.08
C ASP A 48 -16.85 0.64 1.80
N GLU A 49 -16.32 -0.33 1.03
CA GLU A 49 -15.63 -1.50 1.61
C GLU A 49 -14.37 -1.08 2.37
N LEU A 50 -13.55 -0.18 1.81
CA LEU A 50 -12.39 0.37 2.50
C LEU A 50 -12.79 1.12 3.79
N LEU A 51 -13.91 1.85 3.75
CA LEU A 51 -14.38 2.60 4.92
C LEU A 51 -14.82 1.64 6.03
N ALA A 52 -15.61 0.63 5.67
CA ALA A 52 -16.06 -0.41 6.60
C ALA A 52 -14.86 -1.16 7.20
N GLU A 53 -13.87 -1.54 6.39
CA GLU A 53 -12.65 -2.19 6.89
C GLU A 53 -11.89 -1.29 7.88
N LEU A 54 -11.74 -0.01 7.56
CA LEU A 54 -10.98 0.92 8.40
C LEU A 54 -11.72 1.29 9.69
N GLN A 55 -13.05 1.28 9.69
CA GLN A 55 -13.88 1.48 10.88
C GLN A 55 -13.95 0.26 11.78
N ASP A 56 -13.65 -0.94 11.26
CA ASP A 56 -13.63 -2.16 12.06
C ASP A 56 -12.35 -2.28 12.89
N GLU A 57 -12.48 -2.01 14.20
CA GLU A 57 -11.38 -2.02 15.17
C GLU A 57 -11.38 -3.27 16.07
N HIS A 58 -12.22 -4.27 15.81
CA HIS A 58 -12.36 -5.45 16.67
C HIS A 58 -11.04 -6.22 16.77
N ASP A 59 -10.42 -6.55 15.64
CA ASP A 59 -9.25 -7.43 15.58
C ASP A 59 -7.92 -6.72 15.32
N ALA A 60 -7.94 -5.47 14.84
CA ALA A 60 -6.74 -4.72 14.53
C ALA A 60 -6.92 -3.22 14.80
N LEU A 61 -5.82 -2.54 15.09
CA LEU A 61 -5.75 -1.08 15.01
C LEU A 61 -5.43 -0.69 13.58
N ARG A 62 -6.16 0.27 13.01
CA ARG A 62 -6.01 0.65 11.60
C ARG A 62 -5.77 2.15 11.45
N THR A 63 -4.95 2.52 10.48
CA THR A 63 -4.73 3.92 10.10
C THR A 63 -4.56 4.03 8.61
N ALA A 64 -5.35 4.89 7.99
CA ALA A 64 -5.09 5.42 6.68
C ALA A 64 -4.28 6.73 6.81
N LEU A 65 -3.22 6.87 6.01
CA LEU A 65 -2.43 8.09 5.85
C LEU A 65 -2.66 8.64 4.44
N LEU A 66 -2.73 9.96 4.33
CA LEU A 66 -2.82 10.66 3.05
C LEU A 66 -1.67 11.66 2.93
N ALA A 67 -0.94 11.57 1.82
CA ALA A 67 0.06 12.54 1.42
C ALA A 67 -0.58 13.62 0.52
N ARG A 68 -0.41 14.88 0.88
CA ARG A 68 -0.86 16.04 0.09
C ARG A 68 0.30 16.92 -0.32
N SER A 69 0.26 17.40 -1.56
CA SER A 69 1.08 18.52 -2.04
C SER A 69 0.14 19.67 -2.35
N GLY A 70 0.06 20.63 -1.43
CA GLY A 70 -0.98 21.66 -1.46
C GLY A 70 -2.38 21.05 -1.32
N THR A 71 -3.28 21.32 -2.26
CA THR A 71 -4.65 20.79 -2.26
C THR A 71 -4.80 19.41 -2.89
N ARG A 72 -3.73 18.89 -3.49
CA ARG A 72 -3.75 17.64 -4.27
C ARG A 72 -3.29 16.45 -3.42
N ALA A 73 -4.06 15.38 -3.40
CA ALA A 73 -3.62 14.09 -2.89
C ALA A 73 -2.60 13.46 -3.87
N VAL A 74 -1.45 13.03 -3.35
CA VAL A 74 -0.30 12.55 -4.13
C VAL A 74 0.20 11.18 -3.72
N GLY A 75 -0.36 10.61 -2.66
CA GLY A 75 -0.06 9.26 -2.20
C GLY A 75 -0.83 8.91 -0.93
N ALA A 76 -0.83 7.64 -0.58
CA ALA A 76 -1.51 7.14 0.60
C ALA A 76 -0.74 5.98 1.23
N ALA A 77 -1.04 5.66 2.47
CA ALA A 77 -0.62 4.42 3.10
C ALA A 77 -1.72 3.86 3.99
N HIS A 78 -1.75 2.54 4.13
CA HIS A 78 -2.60 1.83 5.05
C HIS A 78 -1.72 1.06 6.03
N ILE A 79 -2.04 1.16 7.32
CA ILE A 79 -1.38 0.42 8.39
C ILE A 79 -2.46 -0.35 9.15
N ALA A 80 -2.29 -1.66 9.29
CA ALA A 80 -3.12 -2.51 10.11
C ALA A 80 -2.24 -3.24 11.13
N ALA A 81 -2.62 -3.21 12.40
CA ALA A 81 -1.84 -3.78 13.50
C ALA A 81 -2.71 -4.73 14.32
N PRO A 82 -2.70 -6.03 14.00
CA PRO A 82 -3.50 -7.04 14.70
C PRO A 82 -3.31 -6.96 16.22
N ARG A 83 -4.40 -7.04 16.99
CA ARG A 83 -4.34 -7.01 18.45
C ARG A 83 -3.59 -8.25 18.96
N GLY A 84 -2.73 -8.05 19.95
CA GLY A 84 -1.83 -9.10 20.45
C GLY A 84 -0.67 -9.50 19.52
N GLY A 85 -0.56 -8.90 18.33
CA GLY A 85 0.52 -9.19 17.38
C GLY A 85 1.81 -8.39 17.63
N LEU A 86 2.94 -8.92 17.15
CA LEU A 86 4.25 -8.23 17.16
C LEU A 86 4.53 -7.42 15.89
N HIS A 87 3.67 -7.54 14.87
CA HIS A 87 3.84 -6.91 13.57
C HIS A 87 2.72 -5.93 13.24
N ALA A 88 3.00 -5.00 12.33
CA ALA A 88 2.01 -4.29 11.54
C ALA A 88 2.10 -4.73 10.08
N ASP A 89 0.98 -4.73 9.40
CA ASP A 89 0.86 -4.84 7.95
C ASP A 89 0.77 -3.43 7.36
N VAL A 90 1.59 -3.15 6.36
CA VAL A 90 1.70 -1.84 5.72
C VAL A 90 1.51 -1.98 4.21
N ALA A 91 0.71 -1.09 3.63
CA ALA A 91 0.62 -0.90 2.19
C ALA A 91 0.84 0.58 1.86
N VAL A 92 1.59 0.87 0.81
CA VAL A 92 1.91 2.24 0.36
C VAL A 92 1.48 2.40 -1.08
N TYR A 93 0.73 3.46 -1.36
CA TYR A 93 0.13 3.74 -2.65
C TYR A 93 0.66 5.06 -3.19
N VAL A 94 1.50 5.01 -4.22
CA VAL A 94 2.03 6.20 -4.90
C VAL A 94 1.71 6.10 -6.38
N PRO A 95 0.83 6.96 -6.93
CA PRO A 95 0.55 6.97 -8.35
C PRO A 95 1.82 7.26 -9.15
N ARG A 96 1.98 6.68 -10.35
CA ARG A 96 3.19 6.86 -11.18
C ARG A 96 3.58 8.33 -11.40
N ARG A 97 2.60 9.22 -11.51
CA ARG A 97 2.78 10.68 -11.66
C ARG A 97 3.41 11.37 -10.44
N SER A 98 3.53 10.65 -9.33
CA SER A 98 4.03 11.12 -8.03
C SER A 98 5.14 10.22 -7.50
N ALA A 99 5.79 9.45 -8.37
CA ALA A 99 6.93 8.60 -8.04
C ALA A 99 8.03 9.39 -7.31
N GLY A 100 8.70 8.74 -6.36
CA GLY A 100 9.69 9.34 -5.47
C GLY A 100 9.17 9.67 -4.06
N LEU A 101 7.87 9.49 -3.80
CA LEU A 101 7.26 9.67 -2.47
C LEU A 101 7.18 8.38 -1.64
N GLU A 102 7.50 7.24 -2.23
CA GLU A 102 7.36 5.91 -1.62
C GLU A 102 8.14 5.83 -0.31
N GLY A 103 9.40 6.26 -0.30
CA GLY A 103 10.24 6.27 0.90
C GLY A 103 9.67 7.13 2.03
N LEU A 104 9.07 8.27 1.72
CA LEU A 104 8.45 9.15 2.72
C LEU A 104 7.20 8.49 3.34
N LEU A 105 6.37 7.86 2.53
CA LEU A 105 5.17 7.14 3.00
C LEU A 105 5.52 5.87 3.78
N ILE A 106 6.54 5.11 3.34
CA ILE A 106 7.07 3.95 4.08
C ILE A 106 7.54 4.41 5.47
N ALA A 107 8.34 5.48 5.55
CA ALA A 107 8.81 6.00 6.84
C ALA A 107 7.65 6.44 7.76
N ALA A 108 6.64 7.11 7.21
CA ALA A 108 5.46 7.53 7.97
C ALA A 108 4.63 6.33 8.47
N ALA A 109 4.46 5.30 7.64
CA ALA A 109 3.76 4.07 8.02
C ALA A 109 4.52 3.30 9.10
N GLU A 110 5.85 3.26 9.05
CA GLU A 110 6.67 2.65 10.08
C GLU A 110 6.63 3.42 11.41
N ASP A 111 6.58 4.76 11.37
CA ASP A 111 6.36 5.55 12.58
C ASP A 111 5.02 5.21 13.22
N GLN A 112 3.95 5.09 12.41
CA GLN A 112 2.65 4.66 12.91
C GLN A 112 2.69 3.23 13.48
N ALA A 113 3.40 2.30 12.84
CA ALA A 113 3.60 0.95 13.37
C ALA A 113 4.31 0.95 14.74
N ARG A 114 5.32 1.82 14.92
CA ARG A 114 5.99 2.01 16.22
C ARG A 114 5.03 2.58 17.27
N ARG A 115 4.16 3.52 16.90
CA ARG A 115 3.12 4.06 17.80
C ARG A 115 2.12 2.99 18.26
N TYR A 116 1.88 1.97 17.44
CA TYR A 116 1.13 0.77 17.82
C TYR A 116 1.93 -0.26 18.63
N GLY A 117 3.17 0.06 19.00
CA GLY A 117 4.05 -0.84 19.77
C GLY A 117 4.55 -2.03 18.95
N ARG A 118 4.56 -1.93 17.62
CA ARG A 118 5.03 -3.01 16.75
C ARG A 118 6.53 -2.89 16.49
N VAL A 119 7.21 -4.03 16.48
CA VAL A 119 8.66 -4.14 16.25
C VAL A 119 9.00 -4.79 14.92
N ARG A 120 7.99 -5.25 14.17
CA ARG A 120 8.10 -5.82 12.83
C ARG A 120 7.07 -5.20 11.91
N VAL A 121 7.40 -5.09 10.64
CA VAL A 121 6.46 -4.66 9.59
C VAL A 121 6.50 -5.66 8.46
N ARG A 122 5.32 -6.08 8.02
CA ARG A 122 5.12 -6.78 6.76
C ARG A 122 4.54 -5.79 5.77
N ALA A 123 4.97 -5.87 4.52
CA ALA A 123 4.33 -5.12 3.45
C ALA A 123 3.94 -6.06 2.31
N VAL A 124 2.82 -5.76 1.67
CA VAL A 124 2.37 -6.44 0.47
C VAL A 124 2.29 -5.40 -0.64
N THR A 125 2.96 -5.66 -1.76
CA THR A 125 3.02 -4.76 -2.91
C THR A 125 2.62 -5.49 -4.17
N LEU A 126 2.05 -4.75 -5.12
CA LEU A 126 1.62 -5.27 -6.42
C LEU A 126 2.55 -4.73 -7.51
N HIS A 127 2.94 -5.60 -8.44
CA HIS A 127 3.83 -5.25 -9.53
C HIS A 127 3.31 -5.82 -10.83
N ARG A 128 3.40 -5.06 -11.93
CA ARG A 128 3.12 -5.62 -13.25
C ARG A 128 4.20 -6.65 -13.61
N SER A 129 3.80 -7.81 -14.12
CA SER A 129 4.76 -8.86 -14.52
C SER A 129 5.42 -8.56 -15.86
N ASP A 130 4.81 -7.70 -16.70
CA ASP A 130 5.30 -7.33 -18.02
C ASP A 130 6.41 -6.27 -18.03
N LEU A 131 6.76 -5.73 -16.86
CA LEU A 131 7.84 -4.75 -16.74
C LEU A 131 9.19 -5.45 -16.80
N GLY A 132 9.88 -5.32 -17.93
CA GLY A 132 11.27 -5.76 -18.07
C GLY A 132 12.27 -4.90 -17.28
N GLY A 133 13.49 -5.39 -17.12
CA GLY A 133 14.60 -4.67 -16.47
C GLY A 133 15.20 -5.43 -15.30
N ASP A 134 15.92 -4.71 -14.44
CA ASP A 134 16.48 -5.27 -13.21
C ASP A 134 15.38 -5.80 -12.30
N ALA A 135 15.69 -6.88 -11.56
CA ALA A 135 14.75 -7.51 -10.64
C ALA A 135 15.33 -7.59 -9.22
N ILE A 136 14.44 -7.60 -8.23
CA ILE A 136 14.77 -7.92 -6.84
C ILE A 136 14.33 -9.35 -6.59
N VAL A 137 15.28 -10.23 -6.26
CA VAL A 137 15.04 -11.65 -5.99
C VAL A 137 14.67 -11.84 -4.52
N ALA A 138 13.71 -12.74 -4.26
CA ALA A 138 13.31 -13.08 -2.91
C ALA A 138 14.45 -13.75 -2.12
N VAL A 139 14.48 -13.51 -0.81
CA VAL A 139 15.37 -14.20 0.12
C VAL A 139 14.98 -15.68 0.14
N GLY A 140 15.78 -16.51 -0.52
CA GLY A 140 15.50 -17.93 -0.75
C GLY A 140 15.57 -18.32 -2.24
N GLY A 141 15.53 -17.34 -3.15
CA GLY A 141 15.65 -17.56 -4.61
C GLY A 141 14.34 -17.88 -5.32
N GLU A 142 13.26 -18.13 -4.58
CA GLU A 142 11.94 -18.49 -5.13
C GLU A 142 11.14 -17.23 -5.47
N GLY A 143 11.35 -16.72 -6.68
CA GLY A 143 10.62 -15.59 -7.25
C GLY A 143 11.37 -14.26 -7.20
N ALA A 144 10.95 -13.34 -8.06
CA ALA A 144 11.51 -12.00 -8.16
C ALA A 144 10.43 -11.02 -8.62
N VAL A 145 10.62 -9.74 -8.32
CA VAL A 145 9.79 -8.65 -8.85
C VAL A 145 10.65 -7.65 -9.61
N PRO A 146 10.09 -6.93 -10.60
CA PRO A 146 10.77 -5.82 -11.23
C PRO A 146 11.25 -4.80 -10.19
N ARG A 147 12.41 -4.21 -10.42
CA ARG A 147 12.97 -3.14 -9.58
C ARG A 147 12.30 -1.78 -9.88
N ASP A 148 10.98 -1.77 -9.84
CA ASP A 148 10.17 -0.57 -10.02
C ASP A 148 10.30 0.40 -8.81
N PRO A 149 9.74 1.62 -8.87
CA PRO A 149 9.86 2.59 -7.78
C PRO A 149 9.41 2.06 -6.41
N GLN A 150 8.35 1.25 -6.35
CA GLN A 150 7.82 0.74 -5.08
C GLN A 150 8.70 -0.38 -4.52
N ALA A 151 9.11 -1.34 -5.35
CA ALA A 151 10.02 -2.42 -4.95
C ALA A 151 11.38 -1.86 -4.52
N ARG A 152 11.91 -0.90 -5.28
CA ARG A 152 13.16 -0.20 -4.95
C ARG A 152 13.05 0.50 -3.60
N ALA A 153 11.98 1.25 -3.35
CA ALA A 153 11.81 1.98 -2.09
C ALA A 153 11.72 1.05 -0.87
N HIS A 154 11.05 -0.10 -0.99
CA HIS A 154 11.03 -1.10 0.09
C HIS A 154 12.41 -1.70 0.34
N ALA A 155 13.16 -2.05 -0.72
CA ALA A 155 14.51 -2.56 -0.59
C ALA A 155 15.48 -1.52 0.01
N GLU A 156 15.39 -0.26 -0.41
CA GLU A 156 16.19 0.85 0.15
C GLU A 156 15.83 1.18 1.60
N ALA A 157 14.55 0.99 1.98
CA ALA A 157 14.13 1.03 3.38
C ALA A 157 14.62 -0.20 4.18
N GLY A 158 15.24 -1.21 3.56
CA GLY A 158 15.77 -2.38 4.25
C GLY A 158 14.74 -3.47 4.51
N TYR A 159 13.65 -3.51 3.74
CA TYR A 159 12.79 -4.69 3.69
C TYR A 159 13.48 -5.81 2.91
N ALA A 160 13.32 -7.03 3.41
CA ALA A 160 13.67 -8.23 2.68
C ALA A 160 12.44 -8.76 1.94
N LEU A 161 12.56 -8.97 0.62
CA LEU A 161 11.56 -9.71 -0.15
C LEU A 161 11.55 -11.17 0.30
N ARG A 162 10.41 -11.71 0.72
CA ARG A 162 10.29 -13.07 1.28
C ARG A 162 9.61 -14.06 0.34
N GLY A 163 8.72 -13.57 -0.51
CA GLY A 163 8.01 -14.41 -1.46
C GLY A 163 7.31 -13.57 -2.51
N VAL A 164 7.07 -14.19 -3.66
CA VAL A 164 6.37 -13.60 -4.78
C VAL A 164 5.31 -14.59 -5.25
N LEU A 165 4.08 -14.12 -5.44
CA LEU A 165 2.99 -14.88 -6.04
C LEU A 165 2.67 -14.27 -7.40
N HIS A 166 2.51 -15.13 -8.41
CA HIS A 166 2.07 -14.73 -9.75
C HIS A 166 0.54 -14.83 -9.82
N HIS A 167 -0.10 -13.83 -10.39
CA HIS A 167 -1.52 -13.82 -10.69
C HIS A 167 -1.68 -13.75 -12.20
N ASP A 168 -2.24 -14.78 -12.79
CA ASP A 168 -2.55 -14.82 -14.21
C ASP A 168 -3.86 -14.05 -14.47
N ALA A 169 -3.96 -13.44 -15.65
CA ALA A 169 -5.13 -12.70 -16.13
C ALA A 169 -6.48 -13.46 -16.07
N GLY A 170 -6.47 -14.76 -15.76
CA GLY A 170 -7.65 -15.63 -15.67
C GLY A 170 -7.99 -16.20 -14.28
N ASP A 171 -7.18 -15.95 -13.24
CA ASP A 171 -7.35 -16.59 -11.91
C ASP A 171 -8.17 -15.74 -10.90
N GLY A 172 -8.72 -14.61 -11.35
CA GLY A 172 -9.61 -13.77 -10.54
C GLY A 172 -11.05 -14.28 -10.51
N LEU A 173 -11.62 -14.43 -9.30
CA LEU A 173 -13.07 -14.46 -9.11
C LEU A 173 -13.65 -13.16 -9.67
N ALA A 174 -14.25 -13.26 -10.86
CA ALA A 174 -14.74 -12.22 -11.77
C ALA A 174 -13.81 -11.96 -12.96
N ASP A 175 -14.34 -12.30 -14.13
CA ASP A 175 -13.91 -11.96 -15.50
C ASP A 175 -13.68 -10.45 -15.63
N THR A 176 -12.53 -10.00 -15.13
CA THR A 176 -12.02 -8.65 -15.21
C THR A 176 -10.75 -8.80 -16.03
N GLY A 177 -10.73 -8.31 -17.27
CA GLY A 177 -9.61 -8.45 -18.21
C GLY A 177 -8.33 -7.72 -17.79
N GLY A 178 -7.83 -8.01 -16.59
CA GLY A 178 -6.59 -7.54 -16.02
C GLY A 178 -5.40 -8.20 -16.70
N THR A 179 -4.23 -7.59 -16.53
CA THR A 179 -2.96 -8.17 -16.98
C THR A 179 -2.39 -9.03 -15.87
N ASP A 180 -1.51 -9.97 -16.21
CA ASP A 180 -0.71 -10.68 -15.23
C ASP A 180 0.01 -9.69 -14.29
N TYR A 181 -0.04 -9.97 -12.99
CA TYR A 181 0.62 -9.16 -11.97
C TYR A 181 1.21 -10.04 -10.87
N LEU A 182 2.13 -9.47 -10.10
CA LEU A 182 2.85 -10.12 -9.02
C LEU A 182 2.43 -9.50 -7.70
N THR A 183 2.21 -10.35 -6.69
CA THR A 183 2.11 -9.92 -5.30
C THR A 183 3.41 -10.26 -4.59
N ALA A 184 4.07 -9.27 -3.99
CA ALA A 184 5.31 -9.44 -3.25
C ALA A 184 5.10 -9.23 -1.75
N ALA A 185 5.60 -10.18 -0.96
CA ALA A 185 5.60 -10.13 0.49
C ALA A 185 6.96 -9.69 1.01
N TRP A 186 6.98 -8.56 1.74
CA TRP A 186 8.17 -7.95 2.29
C TRP A 186 8.16 -8.01 3.80
N LEU A 187 9.35 -8.14 4.42
CA LEU A 187 9.48 -8.14 5.87
C LEU A 187 10.64 -7.24 6.32
N ARG A 188 10.37 -6.44 7.35
CA ARG A 188 11.38 -5.64 8.04
C ARG A 188 11.22 -5.76 9.55
N THR A 189 12.34 -5.82 10.26
CA THR A 189 12.37 -5.60 11.71
C THR A 189 12.68 -4.13 11.96
N LEU A 190 11.85 -3.46 12.75
CA LEU A 190 12.08 -2.07 13.13
C LEU A 190 13.12 -2.04 14.24
N THR A 191 14.23 -1.34 13.99
CA THR A 191 15.16 -1.00 15.06
C THR A 191 14.49 0.02 15.98
N VAL A 192 14.64 -0.21 17.29
CA VAL A 192 14.19 0.69 18.36
C VAL A 192 15.15 1.87 18.46
#